data_AF-A0A0D9SAN2-F1
#
_entry.id   AF-A0A0D9SAN2-F1
#
_cell.length_a   1.000
_cell.length_b   1.000
_cell.length_c   1.000
_cell.angle_alpha   90.00
_cell.angle_beta   90.00
_cell.angle_gamma   90.00
#
_symmetry.space_group_name_H-M   'P 1'
#
loop_
_entity.id
_entity.type
_entity.pdbx_description
1 polymer ?
#
loop_
_entity_poly.entity_id
_entity_poly.type
_entity_poly.pdbx_seq_one_letter_code
_entity_poly.pdbx_strand_id
1 'polypeptide(L)'
;MVLLESEQFLTELTRLFQKCRTSGSIYITLKKYDGRTKPIPKKGTVEGFEPADNKCLLRATDGKKKISTVVRSKEVNKFQMAYSNLLRANIDGLKKGDKKNKTKKTKAAAVAVAAAAAPATAATTATPAATAATAAQ
;
A
#
# COMPACT_ATOMS: atom_id res chain seq x y z
N MET A 1 7.00 22.65 0.83
CA MET A 1 6.18 21.44 1.13
C MET A 1 5.89 21.50 2.61
N VAL A 2 4.62 21.48 3.02
CA VAL A 2 4.24 21.74 4.42
C VAL A 2 4.01 20.41 5.14
N LEU A 3 4.67 20.22 6.29
CA LEU A 3 4.43 19.09 7.18
C LEU A 3 3.32 19.48 8.16
N LEU A 4 2.21 18.77 8.10
CA LEU A 4 1.01 19.01 8.90
C LEU A 4 0.75 17.84 9.84
N GLU A 5 0.05 18.15 10.92
CA GLU A 5 -0.52 17.15 11.81
C GLU A 5 -1.67 16.38 11.13
N SER A 6 -1.95 15.17 11.62
CA SER A 6 -2.89 14.21 11.04
C SER A 6 -4.28 14.81 10.75
N GLU A 7 -4.86 15.56 11.71
CA GLU A 7 -6.18 16.17 11.55
C GLU A 7 -6.18 17.31 10.54
N GLN A 8 -5.17 18.18 10.62
CA GLN A 8 -5.03 19.33 9.73
C GLN A 8 -4.74 18.90 8.29
N PHE A 9 -4.03 17.78 8.10
CA PHE A 9 -3.83 17.15 6.80
C PHE A 9 -5.15 16.71 6.17
N LEU A 10 -6.06 16.11 6.95
CA LEU A 10 -7.37 15.69 6.44
C LEU A 10 -8.22 16.89 6.01
N THR A 11 -8.23 17.96 6.80
CA THR A 11 -8.95 19.20 6.43
C THR A 11 -8.40 19.83 5.15
N GLU A 12 -7.08 19.95 5.02
CA GLU A 12 -6.45 20.49 3.81
C GLU A 12 -6.63 19.56 2.61
N LEU A 13 -6.66 18.25 2.82
CA LEU A 13 -6.94 17.27 1.76
C LEU A 13 -8.37 17.42 1.24
N THR A 14 -9.37 17.61 2.11
CA THR A 14 -10.75 17.91 1.69
C THR A 14 -10.81 19.22 0.88
N ARG A 15 -10.09 20.25 1.33
CA ARG A 15 -10.00 21.52 0.57
C ARG A 15 -9.35 21.34 -0.80
N LEU A 16 -8.38 20.42 -0.94
CA LEU A 16 -7.83 20.03 -2.25
C LEU A 16 -8.92 19.40 -3.13
N PHE A 17 -9.63 18.39 -2.64
CA PHE A 17 -10.69 17.71 -3.39
C PHE A 17 -11.78 18.66 -3.89
N GLN A 18 -12.18 19.63 -3.07
CA GLN A 18 -13.18 20.63 -3.47
C GLN A 18 -12.66 21.57 -4.57
N LYS A 19 -11.38 21.94 -4.55
CA LYS A 19 -10.77 22.82 -5.56
C LYS A 19 -10.58 22.13 -6.90
N CYS A 20 -10.16 20.86 -6.89
CA CYS A 20 -9.89 20.10 -8.09
C CYS A 20 -11.14 19.43 -8.68
N ARG A 21 -12.33 19.75 -8.15
CA ARG A 21 -13.60 19.12 -8.52
C ARG A 21 -13.98 19.38 -9.98
N THR A 22 -13.80 20.60 -10.44
CA THR A 22 -14.15 21.03 -11.81
C THR A 22 -13.02 20.77 -12.80
N SER A 23 -11.78 21.00 -12.38
CA SER A 23 -10.59 20.78 -13.19
C SER A 23 -9.39 20.57 -12.27
N GLY A 24 -8.58 19.55 -12.56
CA GLY A 24 -7.38 19.24 -11.80
C GLY A 24 -7.20 17.74 -11.60
N SER A 25 -6.06 17.38 -11.03
CA SER A 25 -5.75 16.01 -10.66
C SER A 25 -5.00 16.03 -9.35
N ILE A 26 -5.48 15.24 -8.39
CA ILE A 26 -4.87 15.14 -7.07
C ILE A 26 -4.01 13.89 -7.03
N TYR A 27 -2.75 14.09 -6.70
CA TYR A 27 -1.80 12.99 -6.50
C TYR A 27 -1.62 12.76 -5.02
N ILE A 28 -1.89 11.54 -4.56
CA ILE A 28 -1.64 11.12 -3.19
C ILE A 28 -0.59 10.02 -3.23
N THR A 29 0.50 10.17 -2.46
CA THR A 29 1.55 9.17 -2.32
C THR A 29 1.67 8.75 -0.87
N LEU A 30 1.69 7.44 -0.62
CA LEU A 30 1.99 6.83 0.67
C LEU A 30 3.34 6.13 0.58
N LYS A 31 4.29 6.46 1.45
CA LYS A 31 5.60 5.81 1.50
C LYS A 31 6.00 5.51 2.94
N LYS A 32 6.65 4.36 3.20
CA LYS A 32 7.26 4.09 4.51
C LYS A 32 8.29 5.18 4.81
N TYR A 33 8.23 5.70 6.03
CA TYR A 33 9.10 6.77 6.48
C TYR A 33 9.95 6.31 7.64
N ASP A 34 11.26 6.22 7.40
CA ASP A 34 12.22 5.80 8.41
C ASP A 34 12.70 6.99 9.24
N GLY A 35 11.90 8.05 9.45
CA GLY A 35 12.26 9.19 10.32
C GLY A 35 13.45 10.06 9.87
N ARG A 36 14.02 9.80 8.68
CA ARG A 36 15.21 10.48 8.20
C ARG A 36 14.87 11.89 7.69
N THR A 37 15.65 12.86 8.14
CA THR A 37 15.56 14.27 7.70
C THR A 37 16.79 14.71 6.89
N LYS A 38 17.85 13.89 6.85
CA LYS A 38 19.09 14.14 6.11
C LYS A 38 19.40 12.98 5.14
N PRO A 39 20.09 13.24 4.02
CA PRO A 39 20.52 12.18 3.09
C PRO A 39 21.54 11.24 3.75
N ILE A 40 21.61 10.00 3.27
CA ILE A 40 22.54 8.98 3.79
C ILE A 40 23.94 9.29 3.26
N PRO A 41 24.95 9.53 4.13
CA PRO A 41 26.32 9.71 3.69
C PRO A 41 26.88 8.41 3.07
N LYS A 42 27.70 8.52 2.02
CA LYS A 42 28.25 7.39 1.25
C LYS A 42 29.32 6.57 2.00
N LYS A 43 29.81 7.05 3.14
CA LYS A 43 30.82 6.40 3.99
C LYS A 43 30.49 6.70 5.45
N GLY A 44 30.21 5.68 6.23
CA GLY A 44 29.90 5.82 7.66
C GLY A 44 28.69 4.98 8.01
N THR A 45 28.93 3.94 8.80
CA THR A 45 27.96 3.11 9.50
C THR A 45 26.73 3.91 9.88
N VAL A 46 25.54 3.39 9.54
CA VAL A 46 24.26 3.93 9.99
C VAL A 46 24.17 3.65 11.48
N GLU A 47 24.86 4.44 12.31
CA GLU A 47 24.76 4.33 13.77
C GLU A 47 23.32 4.64 14.18
N GLY A 48 22.62 3.59 14.63
CA GLY A 48 21.51 3.73 15.57
C GLY A 48 20.20 4.28 15.03
N PHE A 49 19.83 4.03 13.76
CA PHE A 49 18.42 4.22 13.39
C PHE A 49 17.62 2.96 13.74
N GLU A 50 17.21 2.84 15.00
CA GLU A 50 16.23 1.84 15.43
C GLU A 50 15.01 1.93 14.49
N PRO A 51 14.77 0.94 13.61
CA PRO A 51 13.64 0.92 12.69
C PRO A 51 12.32 0.62 13.43
N ALA A 52 12.31 0.74 14.76
CA ALA A 52 11.24 0.33 15.65
C ALA A 52 9.96 1.15 15.45
N ASP A 53 10.06 2.40 15.03
CA ASP A 53 8.89 3.20 14.74
C ASP A 53 8.43 3.03 13.29
N ASN A 54 7.46 2.15 13.07
CA ASN A 54 6.76 2.03 11.79
C ASN A 54 5.94 3.31 11.51
N LYS A 55 6.58 4.30 10.84
CA LYS A 55 5.95 5.56 10.40
C LYS A 55 5.66 5.51 8.90
N CYS A 56 4.58 6.17 8.51
CA CYS A 56 4.16 6.33 7.12
C CYS A 56 4.13 7.82 6.77
N LEU A 57 4.75 8.21 5.66
CA LEU A 57 4.65 9.56 5.11
C LEU A 57 3.58 9.57 4.01
N LEU A 58 2.54 10.36 4.22
CA LEU A 58 1.56 10.69 3.19
C LEU A 58 1.89 12.06 2.60
N ARG A 59 1.74 12.17 1.29
CA ARG A 59 1.88 13.43 0.56
C ARG A 59 0.71 13.59 -0.39
N ALA A 60 0.12 14.77 -0.44
CA ALA A 60 -0.93 15.11 -1.39
C ALA A 60 -0.58 16.41 -2.14
N THR A 61 -0.88 16.45 -3.43
CA THR A 61 -0.60 17.61 -4.28
C THR A 61 -1.60 17.75 -5.42
N ASP A 62 -1.97 19.00 -5.71
CA ASP A 62 -2.75 19.43 -6.88
C ASP A 62 -1.83 20.09 -7.93
N GLY A 63 -0.56 19.67 -7.96
CA GLY A 63 0.52 20.32 -8.71
C GLY A 63 1.03 21.64 -8.10
N LYS A 64 0.13 22.48 -7.57
CA LYS A 64 0.46 23.79 -6.97
C LYS A 64 0.72 23.68 -5.47
N LYS A 65 -0.29 23.29 -4.69
CA LYS A 65 -0.17 23.15 -3.23
C LYS A 65 0.29 21.74 -2.86
N LYS A 66 1.30 21.64 -1.99
CA LYS A 66 1.90 20.38 -1.53
C LYS A 66 1.81 20.26 -0.01
N ILE A 67 1.02 19.30 0.45
CA ILE A 67 0.86 18.96 1.87
C ILE A 67 1.44 17.57 2.17
N SER A 68 1.92 17.38 3.38
CA SER A 68 2.42 16.10 3.87
C SER A 68 2.08 15.88 5.32
N THR A 69 1.94 14.63 5.72
CA THR A 69 1.79 14.25 7.12
C THR A 69 2.54 12.95 7.41
N VAL A 70 3.03 12.82 8.65
CA VAL A 70 3.71 11.61 9.14
C VAL A 70 2.76 10.93 10.11
N VAL A 71 2.30 9.73 9.74
CA VAL A 71 1.39 8.92 10.54
C VAL A 71 2.21 7.89 11.31
N ARG A 72 2.12 7.90 12.63
CA ARG A 72 2.74 6.90 13.53
C ARG A 72 1.77 5.75 13.80
N SER A 73 2.27 4.58 14.19
CA SER A 73 1.44 3.41 14.50
C SER A 73 0.33 3.68 15.53
N LYS A 74 0.57 4.58 16.49
CA LYS A 74 -0.39 4.96 17.55
C LYS A 74 -1.67 5.62 17.01
N GLU A 75 -1.58 6.31 15.88
CA GLU A 75 -2.69 7.11 15.32
C GLU A 75 -3.26 6.52 14.02
N VAL A 76 -2.72 5.41 13.53
CA VAL A 76 -3.15 4.75 12.28
C VAL A 76 -4.63 4.40 12.30
N ASN A 77 -5.15 3.82 13.39
CA ASN A 77 -6.55 3.38 13.46
C ASN A 77 -7.54 4.54 13.28
N LYS A 78 -7.27 5.66 13.95
CA LYS A 78 -8.09 6.88 13.84
C LYS A 78 -7.96 7.50 12.45
N PHE A 79 -6.73 7.62 11.97
CA PHE A 79 -6.43 8.19 10.67
C PHE A 79 -7.06 7.39 9.53
N GLN A 80 -7.02 6.05 9.59
CA GLN A 80 -7.58 5.17 8.58
C GLN A 80 -9.10 5.35 8.44
N MET A 81 -9.84 5.39 9.55
CA MET A 81 -11.30 5.58 9.50
C MET A 81 -11.67 6.91 8.86
N ALA A 82 -11.04 8.01 9.30
CA ALA A 82 -11.31 9.34 8.76
C ALA A 82 -10.85 9.48 7.30
N TYR A 83 -9.68 8.95 6.96
CA TYR A 83 -9.13 8.98 5.61
C TYR A 83 -9.96 8.15 4.62
N SER A 84 -10.43 6.95 5.01
CA SER A 84 -11.29 6.10 4.19
C SER A 84 -12.63 6.80 3.88
N ASN A 85 -13.25 7.39 4.91
CA ASN A 85 -14.49 8.15 4.74
C ASN A 85 -14.30 9.37 3.82
N LEU A 86 -13.18 10.08 3.97
CA LEU A 86 -12.83 11.22 3.11
C LEU A 86 -12.67 10.78 1.66
N LEU A 87 -11.89 9.74 1.37
CA LEU A 87 -11.70 9.25 0.00
C LEU A 87 -13.03 8.81 -0.62
N ARG A 88 -13.84 8.05 0.12
CA ARG A 88 -15.13 7.57 -0.38
C ARG A 88 -16.13 8.69 -0.64
N ALA A 89 -16.10 9.76 0.16
CA ALA A 89 -16.97 10.92 -0.02
C ALA A 89 -16.55 11.81 -1.20
N ASN A 90 -15.25 11.87 -1.53
CA ASN A 90 -14.73 12.78 -2.55
C ASN A 90 -14.48 12.12 -3.92
N ILE A 91 -14.38 10.78 -4.00
CA ILE A 91 -14.18 10.02 -5.25
C ILE A 91 -15.54 9.49 -5.74
N ASP A 92 -16.46 10.40 -6.00
CA ASP A 92 -17.84 10.09 -6.43
C ASP A 92 -18.06 10.20 -7.95
N GLY A 93 -17.12 10.82 -8.67
CA GLY A 93 -17.20 11.10 -10.11
C GLY A 93 -16.92 9.90 -11.03
N LEU A 94 -16.83 8.69 -10.49
CA LEU A 94 -16.60 7.48 -11.29
C LEU A 94 -17.93 6.96 -11.86
N LYS A 95 -17.87 6.32 -13.03
CA LYS A 95 -19.03 5.64 -13.61
C LYS A 95 -19.56 4.61 -12.61
N LYS A 96 -20.86 4.63 -12.36
CA LYS A 96 -21.52 3.60 -11.55
C LYS A 96 -21.22 2.26 -12.19
N GLY A 97 -20.62 1.34 -11.44
CA GLY A 97 -20.28 0.02 -11.96
C GLY A 97 -21.53 -0.66 -12.49
N ASP A 98 -21.50 -1.07 -13.77
CA ASP A 98 -22.57 -1.83 -14.39
C ASP A 98 -22.80 -3.12 -13.58
N LYS A 99 -23.90 -3.18 -12.84
CA LYS A 99 -24.39 -4.39 -12.18
C LYS A 99 -24.97 -5.38 -13.20
N LYS A 100 -24.42 -5.44 -14.41
CA LYS A 100 -24.85 -6.30 -15.51
C LYS A 100 -23.66 -7.17 -15.94
N ASN A 101 -23.88 -8.48 -15.87
CA ASN A 101 -23.02 -9.58 -16.34
C ASN A 101 -22.09 -10.29 -15.33
N LYS A 102 -22.59 -10.60 -14.12
CA LYS A 102 -22.06 -11.75 -13.35
C LYS A 102 -22.70 -13.11 -13.74
N THR A 103 -23.72 -13.13 -14.60
CA THR A 103 -24.46 -14.38 -14.92
C THR A 103 -24.22 -14.95 -16.33
N LYS A 104 -23.39 -14.35 -17.18
CA LYS A 104 -23.08 -14.90 -18.54
C LYS A 104 -21.61 -15.24 -18.81
N LYS A 105 -20.70 -15.01 -17.85
CA LYS A 105 -19.25 -15.26 -18.06
C LYS A 105 -18.69 -16.47 -17.30
N THR A 106 -19.54 -17.35 -16.79
CA THR A 106 -19.11 -18.62 -16.16
C THR A 106 -19.14 -19.83 -17.11
N LYS A 107 -19.51 -19.68 -18.39
CA LYS A 107 -19.49 -20.81 -19.35
C LYS A 107 -18.51 -20.67 -20.53
N ALA A 108 -17.87 -19.51 -20.71
CA ALA A 108 -16.99 -19.27 -21.87
C ALA A 108 -15.47 -19.28 -21.55
N ALA A 109 -15.06 -19.20 -20.28
CA ALA A 109 -13.64 -19.20 -19.91
C ALA A 109 -13.08 -20.58 -19.53
N ALA A 110 -13.93 -21.59 -19.29
CA ALA A 110 -13.51 -22.94 -18.90
C ALA A 110 -13.02 -23.81 -20.09
N VAL A 111 -13.23 -23.40 -21.34
CA VAL A 111 -12.82 -24.18 -22.53
C VAL A 111 -11.42 -23.81 -23.03
N ALA A 112 -10.84 -22.69 -22.60
CA ALA A 112 -9.58 -22.19 -23.18
C ALA A 112 -8.30 -22.49 -22.38
N VAL A 113 -8.38 -23.04 -21.15
CA VAL A 113 -7.19 -23.27 -20.31
C VAL A 113 -6.83 -24.76 -20.16
N ALA A 114 -7.60 -25.68 -20.75
CA ALA A 114 -7.38 -27.13 -20.63
C ALA A 114 -6.41 -27.75 -21.66
N ALA A 115 -5.77 -26.97 -22.54
CA ALA A 115 -4.95 -27.48 -23.64
C ALA A 115 -3.43 -27.35 -23.44
N ALA A 116 -2.93 -27.12 -22.22
CA ALA A 116 -1.49 -27.05 -21.96
C ALA A 116 -1.09 -27.77 -20.65
N ALA A 117 -1.27 -29.08 -20.65
CA ALA A 117 -0.57 -30.07 -19.82
C ALA A 117 -0.41 -31.30 -20.73
N ALA A 118 0.72 -32.02 -20.88
CA ALA A 118 2.00 -32.21 -20.20
C ALA A 118 2.92 -33.02 -21.20
N PRO A 119 3.89 -33.92 -20.85
CA PRO A 119 4.68 -34.19 -19.62
C PRO A 119 6.19 -34.56 -19.89
N ALA A 120 6.87 -35.01 -18.81
CA ALA A 120 8.00 -35.98 -18.76
C ALA A 120 9.45 -35.42 -18.78
N THR A 121 10.47 -35.92 -18.07
CA THR A 121 10.70 -36.88 -16.95
C THR A 121 12.21 -36.83 -16.62
N ALA A 122 12.56 -37.18 -15.38
CA ALA A 122 13.84 -37.76 -14.91
C ALA A 122 15.10 -36.87 -14.77
N ALA A 123 15.64 -36.76 -13.54
CA ALA A 123 16.70 -37.65 -13.04
C ALA A 123 17.16 -37.28 -11.61
N THR A 124 17.64 -38.32 -10.92
CA THR A 124 17.89 -38.51 -9.48
C THR A 124 19.36 -38.29 -9.09
N THR A 125 19.67 -37.97 -7.82
CA THR A 125 20.78 -38.50 -6.96
C THR A 125 20.75 -37.77 -5.59
N ALA A 126 20.37 -38.44 -4.48
CA ALA A 126 21.22 -39.09 -3.45
C ALA A 126 21.95 -38.06 -2.53
N THR A 127 21.91 -38.07 -1.19
CA THR A 127 22.04 -39.16 -0.19
C THR A 127 21.59 -38.70 1.23
N PRO A 128 21.12 -39.59 2.13
CA PRO A 128 20.63 -39.31 3.50
C PRO A 128 21.63 -39.66 4.64
N ALA A 129 21.44 -39.08 5.82
CA ALA A 129 21.91 -39.57 7.15
C ALA A 129 21.34 -38.64 8.26
N ALA A 130 21.11 -39.00 9.53
CA ALA A 130 20.78 -40.23 10.26
C ALA A 130 20.57 -39.78 11.73
N THR A 131 19.44 -40.21 12.33
CA THR A 131 19.23 -40.66 13.74
C THR A 131 19.49 -39.79 14.99
N ALA A 132 18.51 -39.93 15.92
CA ALA A 132 18.58 -40.04 17.39
C ALA A 132 18.34 -38.78 18.26
N ALA A 133 17.24 -38.75 19.02
CA ALA A 133 17.23 -39.22 20.42
C ALA A 133 15.91 -38.89 21.16
N THR A 134 15.43 -39.90 21.88
CA THR A 134 14.35 -39.99 22.88
C THR A 134 14.59 -39.13 24.13
N ALA A 135 13.52 -38.65 24.80
CA ALA A 135 13.20 -38.90 26.24
C ALA A 135 12.43 -37.75 26.93
N ALA A 136 11.36 -38.16 27.65
CA ALA A 136 10.83 -37.66 28.94
C ALA A 136 10.45 -36.16 29.07
N GLN A 137 9.38 -35.76 29.76
CA GLN A 137 8.59 -36.38 30.84
C GLN A 137 7.18 -35.77 30.84
#